data_AF-A0A920R1Y8-F1
#
_entry.id   AF-A0A920R1Y8-F1
#
_cell.length_a   1.000
_cell.length_b   1.000
_cell.length_c   1.000
_cell.angle_alpha   90.00
_cell.angle_beta   90.00
_cell.angle_gamma   90.00
#
_symmetry.space_group_name_H-M   'P 1'
#
loop_
_entity.id
_entity.type
_entity.pdbx_description
1 polymer ?
#
loop_
_entity_poly.entity_id
_entity_poly.type
_entity_poly.pdbx_seq_one_letter_code
_entity_poly.pdbx_strand_id
1 'polypeptide(L)' 'MWGFTPFTYLFNLTGNPAASVPAGFSKTSMPIGLQIIGDMKDEVSVLAASAAFEEARPWSDNRPPVS' A
#
# COMPACT_ATOMS: atom_id res chain seq x y z
N MET A 1 5.56 -22.17 -2.22
CA MET A 1 5.25 -20.80 -2.66
C MET A 1 5.98 -19.87 -1.70
N TRP A 2 6.94 -19.09 -2.19
CA TRP A 2 8.07 -18.59 -1.41
C TRP A 2 7.67 -17.57 -0.32
N GLY A 3 8.18 -17.76 0.90
CA GLY A 3 7.79 -16.97 2.09
C GLY A 3 8.20 -15.49 2.10
N PHE A 4 8.89 -14.99 1.07
CA PHE A 4 9.35 -13.59 1.01
C PHE A 4 8.30 -12.63 0.43
N THR A 5 7.21 -13.12 -0.19
CA THR A 5 6.10 -12.30 -0.74
C THR A 5 4.71 -12.86 -0.38
N PRO A 6 4.41 -13.03 0.92
CA PRO A 6 3.20 -13.73 1.34
C PRO A 6 1.90 -13.01 0.97
N PHE A 7 1.92 -11.68 0.83
CA PHE A 7 0.71 -10.88 0.59
C PHE A 7 0.56 -10.39 -0.85
N THR A 8 1.66 -10.11 -1.54
CA THR A 8 1.63 -9.47 -2.86
C THR A 8 1.50 -10.46 -4.02
N TYR A 9 2.07 -11.66 -3.89
CA TYR A 9 2.14 -12.62 -4.97
C TYR A 9 0.76 -13.06 -5.50
N LEU A 10 -0.23 -13.20 -4.61
CA LEU A 10 -1.57 -13.63 -4.99
C LEU A 10 -2.17 -12.73 -6.07
N PHE A 11 -2.00 -11.41 -5.95
CA PHE A 11 -2.61 -10.45 -6.86
C PHE A 11 -1.84 -10.29 -8.17
N ASN A 12 -0.56 -10.68 -8.21
CA ASN A 12 0.15 -10.85 -9.48
C ASN A 12 -0.43 -12.02 -10.30
N LEU A 13 -0.88 -13.09 -9.63
CA LEU A 13 -1.47 -14.25 -10.31
C LEU A 13 -2.89 -13.96 -10.80
N THR A 14 -3.70 -13.30 -9.98
CA THR A 14 -5.09 -13.03 -10.31
C THR A 14 -5.25 -11.82 -11.24
N GLY A 15 -4.29 -10.89 -11.23
CA GLY A 15 -4.32 -9.67 -12.03
C GLY A 15 -5.23 -8.58 -11.45
N ASN A 16 -5.62 -8.67 -10.18
CA ASN A 16 -6.39 -7.63 -9.52
C ASN A 16 -5.56 -6.34 -9.39
N PRO A 17 -6.19 -5.16 -9.51
CA PRO A 17 -5.53 -3.91 -9.22
C PRO A 17 -5.16 -3.84 -7.73
N ALA A 18 -3.94 -3.38 -7.46
CA ALA A 18 -3.37 -3.32 -6.12
C ALA A 18 -2.57 -2.03 -5.95
N ALA A 19 -2.69 -1.39 -4.79
CA ALA A 19 -1.88 -0.25 -4.37
C ALA A 19 -1.21 -0.52 -3.03
N SER A 20 -0.07 0.13 -2.79
CA SER A 20 0.58 0.18 -1.49
C SER A 20 0.68 1.63 -1.02
N VAL A 21 0.14 1.93 0.16
CA VAL A 21 0.16 3.26 0.77
C VAL A 21 0.91 3.25 2.10
N PRO A 22 1.67 4.31 2.45
CA PRO A 22 2.35 4.41 3.75
C PRO A 22 1.36 4.42 4.91
N ALA A 23 1.47 3.45 5.82
CA ALA A 23 0.57 3.28 6.97
C ALA A 23 1.24 3.68 8.31
N GLY A 24 2.33 4.44 8.24
CA GLY A 24 3.09 4.90 9.39
C GLY A 24 4.38 4.10 9.62
N PHE A 25 4.88 4.14 10.85
CA PHE A 25 6.17 3.57 11.24
C PHE A 25 6.01 2.58 12.38
N SER A 26 6.86 1.56 12.39
CA SER A 26 7.02 0.67 13.54
C SER A 26 7.67 1.42 14.73
N LYS A 27 7.68 0.76 15.89
CA LYS A 27 8.42 1.25 17.07
C LYS A 27 9.93 1.41 16.84
N THR A 28 10.47 0.79 15.79
CA THR A 28 11.88 0.85 15.39
C THR A 28 12.09 1.78 14.18
N SER A 29 11.13 2.67 13.91
CA SER A 29 11.18 3.66 12.82
C SER A 29 11.27 3.06 11.41
N MET A 30 10.81 1.81 11.23
CA MET A 30 10.71 1.21 9.90
C MET A 30 9.35 1.54 9.28
N PRO A 31 9.29 1.98 8.01
CA PRO A 31 8.03 2.27 7.33
C PRO A 31 7.18 1.00 7.18
N ILE A 32 5.88 1.13 7.41
CA ILE A 32 4.88 0.06 7.24
C ILE A 32 3.99 0.45 6.07
N GLY A 33 3.77 -0.48 5.14
CA GLY A 33 2.82 -0.31 4.03
C GLY A 33 1.49 -1.01 4.29
N LEU A 34 0.40 -0.39 3.88
CA LEU A 34 -0.91 -1.02 3.75
C LEU A 34 -1.14 -1.40 2.28
N GLN A 35 -1.57 -2.63 2.03
CA GLN A 35 -1.94 -3.10 0.70
C GLN A 35 -3.46 -2.98 0.51
N ILE A 36 -3.88 -2.27 -0.54
CA ILE A 36 -5.29 -2.10 -0.92
C ILE A 36 -5.51 -2.85 -2.22
N ILE A 37 -6.52 -3.71 -2.26
CA ILE A 37 -6.86 -4.55 -3.42
C ILE A 37 -8.28 -4.23 -3.87
N GLY A 38 -8.45 -4.03 -5.17
CA GLY A 38 -9.75 -3.83 -5.79
C GLY A 38 -10.23 -5.03 -6.60
N ASP A 39 -11.46 -4.92 -7.07
CA ASP A 39 -12.03 -5.84 -8.04
C ASP A 39 -11.31 -5.74 -9.39
N MET A 40 -11.44 -6.78 -10.21
CA MET A 40 -10.81 -6.83 -11.53
C MET A 40 -11.24 -5.62 -12.38
N LYS A 41 -10.24 -4.87 -12.88
CA LYS A 41 -10.41 -3.66 -13.72
C LYS A 41 -11.08 -2.47 -13.01
N ASP A 42 -11.02 -2.43 -11.68
CA ASP A 42 -11.53 -1.30 -10.88
C ASP A 42 -10.38 -0.54 -10.19
N GLU A 43 -9.45 -0.02 -10.99
CA GLU A 43 -8.33 0.81 -10.52
C GLU A 43 -8.82 2.11 -9.87
N VAL A 44 -9.98 2.62 -10.30
CA VAL A 44 -10.56 3.87 -9.80
C VAL A 44 -10.91 3.74 -8.33
N SER A 45 -11.57 2.65 -7.92
CA SER A 45 -11.88 2.42 -6.49
C SER A 45 -10.62 2.27 -5.64
N VAL A 46 -9.58 1.61 -6.16
CA VAL A 46 -8.29 1.45 -5.46
C VAL A 46 -7.61 2.80 -5.25
N LEU A 47 -7.59 3.66 -6.27
CA LEU A 47 -7.05 5.01 -6.16
C LEU A 47 -7.89 5.89 -5.22
N ALA A 48 -9.22 5.81 -5.30
CA ALA A 48 -10.11 6.56 -4.42
C ALA A 48 -9.92 6.17 -2.95
N ALA A 49 -9.81 4.87 -2.65
CA ALA A 49 -9.52 4.37 -1.31
C ALA A 49 -8.13 4.81 -0.82
N SER A 50 -7.14 4.82 -1.71
CA SER A 50 -5.78 5.29 -1.39
C SER A 50 -5.76 6.78 -1.06
N ALA A 51 -6.47 7.60 -1.84
CA ALA A 51 -6.60 9.04 -1.60
C ALA A 51 -7.38 9.34 -0.31
N ALA A 52 -8.47 8.62 -0.04
CA ALA A 52 -9.21 8.76 1.21
C ALA A 52 -8.36 8.40 2.44
N PHE A 53 -7.51 7.38 2.31
CA PHE A 53 -6.56 7.03 3.37
C PHE A 53 -5.49 8.12 3.55
N GLU A 54 -5.01 8.75 2.47
CA GLU A 54 -4.07 9.88 2.51
C GLU A 54 -4.63 11.10 3.22
N GLU A 55 -5.86 11.48 2.88
CA GLU A 55 -6.55 12.60 3.52
C GLU A 55 -6.76 12.34 5.02
N ALA A 56 -7.14 11.10 5.40
CA ALA A 56 -7.35 10.73 6.79
C ALA A 56 -6.05 10.58 7.60
N ARG A 57 -4.94 10.23 6.96
CA ARG A 57 -3.64 9.96 7.60
C ARG A 57 -2.47 10.54 6.78
N PRO A 58 -2.29 11.86 6.69
CA PRO A 58 -1.25 12.44 5.84
C PRO A 58 0.16 11.92 6.19
N TRP A 59 0.93 11.51 5.18
CA TRP A 59 2.30 10.99 5.34
C TRP A 59 3.37 11.75 4.54
N SER A 60 2.97 12.73 3.70
CA SER A 60 3.86 13.44 2.76
C SER A 60 5.05 14.14 3.43
N ASP A 61 4.87 14.56 4.68
CA ASP A 61 5.89 15.29 5.45
C ASP A 61 6.93 14.36 6.10
N ASN A 62 6.64 13.06 6.18
CA ASN A 62 7.54 12.07 6.77
C ASN A 62 8.55 11.59 5.73
N ARG A 63 9.69 12.29 5.65
CA ARG A 63 10.77 11.99 4.70
C ARG A 63 12.01 11.40 5.40
N PRO A 64 12.70 10.45 4.76
CA PRO A 64 13.99 9.98 5.27
C PRO A 64 15.04 11.09 5.18
N PRO A 65 16.04 11.11 6.08
CA PRO A 65 17.08 12.14 6.14
C PRO A 65 17.98 12.16 4.89
N VAL A 66 17.98 11.08 4.12
CA VAL A 66 18.59 10.99 2.79
C VAL A 66 17.45 10.79 1.78
N SER A 67 17.24 11.79 0.94
CA SER A 67 16.26 11.80 -0.16
C SER A 67 16.94 12.23 -1.44
#